data_AF-A0AAU4Z092-F1
#
_entry.id   AF-A0AAU4Z092-F1
#
_cell.length_a   1.000
_cell.length_b   1.000
_cell.length_c   1.000
_cell.angle_alpha   90.00
_cell.angle_beta   90.00
_cell.angle_gamma   90.00
#
_symmetry.space_group_name_H-M   'P 1'
#
loop_
_entity.id
_entity.type
_entity.pdbx_description
1 polymer ?
#
loop_
_entity_poly.entity_id
_entity_poly.type
_entity_poly.pdbx_seq_one_letter_code
_entity_poly.pdbx_strand_id
1 'polypeptide(L)'
;MADAVGVQLRRRPAAATAEEQPAPERVAITTMYSVPDDAWYLGLVLVRNQRTLVTTVVPDEDPAREPTVGFHGRHLDIPYEVMRWFMDRVGKEIRTSRAWMQLRPERVEVIHRLRQEHQGAVADKNFPQVLAQVRAAVSGTDVPAVLVAAFGESRRQY
;
A
#
# COMPACT_ATOMS: atom_id res chain seq x y z
N MET A 1 -32.29 37.41 -7.70
CA MET A 1 -30.88 37.12 -7.35
C MET A 1 -30.84 35.74 -6.73
N ALA A 2 -29.95 34.87 -7.21
CA ALA A 2 -29.75 33.55 -6.66
C ALA A 2 -28.37 33.51 -6.00
N ASP A 3 -28.29 32.98 -4.79
CA ASP A 3 -27.01 32.63 -4.15
C ASP A 3 -27.07 31.17 -3.73
N ALA A 4 -26.43 30.32 -4.53
CA ALA A 4 -26.23 28.92 -4.24
C ALA A 4 -24.79 28.72 -3.73
N VAL A 5 -24.60 28.88 -2.42
CA VAL A 5 -23.31 28.58 -1.79
C VAL A 5 -23.17 27.07 -1.67
N GLY A 6 -22.56 26.47 -2.69
CA GLY A 6 -22.37 25.03 -2.78
C GLY A 6 -21.49 24.48 -1.66
N VAL A 7 -21.97 23.43 -0.98
CA VAL A 7 -21.16 22.62 -0.07
C VAL A 7 -20.09 21.91 -0.91
N GLN A 8 -18.88 22.47 -0.91
CA GLN A 8 -17.76 21.93 -1.67
C GLN A 8 -17.21 20.70 -0.94
N LEU A 9 -17.74 19.51 -1.27
CA LEU A 9 -17.26 18.23 -0.75
C LEU A 9 -15.75 18.13 -1.01
N ARG A 10 -14.94 18.21 0.05
CA ARG A 10 -13.53 17.85 0.00
C ARG A 10 -13.43 16.38 -0.39
N ARG A 11 -12.99 16.11 -1.62
CA ARG A 11 -12.67 14.74 -2.06
C ARG A 11 -11.66 14.16 -1.07
N ARG A 12 -12.03 13.06 -0.40
CA ARG A 12 -11.06 12.21 0.30
C ARG A 12 -10.06 11.67 -0.75
N PRO A 13 -8.75 11.71 -0.50
CA PRO A 13 -7.80 10.93 -1.30
C PRO A 13 -8.05 9.43 -1.10
N ALA A 14 -7.48 8.60 -1.99
CA ALA A 14 -7.55 7.15 -1.89
C ALA A 14 -7.10 6.65 -0.50
N ALA A 15 -7.73 5.59 -0.01
CA ALA A 15 -7.69 5.23 1.40
C ALA A 15 -6.32 4.67 1.84
N ALA A 16 -5.45 5.55 2.33
CA ALA A 16 -4.29 5.15 3.12
C ALA A 16 -4.76 4.27 4.30
N THR A 17 -4.41 2.98 4.24
CA THR A 17 -4.74 2.02 5.31
C THR A 17 -3.68 2.12 6.39
N ALA A 18 -4.08 2.38 7.63
CA ALA A 18 -3.17 2.47 8.76
C ALA A 18 -3.00 1.10 9.44
N GLU A 19 -1.74 0.70 9.67
CA GLU A 19 -1.38 -0.48 10.47
C GLU A 19 -0.69 -0.04 11.78
N GLU A 20 -0.71 -0.91 12.78
CA GLU A 20 -0.64 -0.55 14.21
C GLU A 20 -0.02 -1.74 14.99
N GLN A 21 0.90 -1.64 15.96
CA GLN A 21 1.64 -0.51 16.58
C GLN A 21 2.88 -1.04 17.35
N PRO A 22 3.80 -0.16 17.78
CA PRO A 22 4.16 -0.13 19.20
C PRO A 22 4.06 1.27 19.84
N ALA A 23 3.37 1.35 20.99
CA ALA A 23 3.09 2.53 21.83
C ALA A 23 2.32 3.70 21.15
N PRO A 24 1.08 4.06 21.56
CA PRO A 24 0.07 4.34 20.53
C PRO A 24 0.01 5.77 19.96
N GLU A 25 -0.01 6.77 20.83
CA GLU A 25 -0.81 7.99 20.57
C GLU A 25 -0.16 9.01 19.62
N ARG A 26 0.89 8.63 18.89
CA ARG A 26 1.71 9.58 18.13
C ARG A 26 2.02 9.17 16.71
N VAL A 27 2.10 7.90 16.34
CA VAL A 27 2.55 7.49 14.98
C VAL A 27 1.71 6.39 14.36
N ALA A 28 1.62 6.41 13.04
CA ALA A 28 0.98 5.38 12.21
C ALA A 28 1.78 5.15 10.93
N ILE A 29 1.56 4.02 10.25
CA ILE A 29 2.07 3.79 8.89
C ILE A 29 0.96 4.10 7.90
N THR A 30 1.21 4.96 6.92
CA THR A 30 0.37 5.10 5.72
C THR A 30 0.99 4.30 4.57
N THR A 31 0.15 3.77 3.69
CA THR A 31 0.58 3.08 2.47
C THR A 31 -0.22 3.59 1.28
N MET A 32 0.44 3.90 0.17
CA MET A 32 -0.15 4.38 -1.08
C MET A 32 0.62 3.79 -2.27
N TYR A 33 -0.08 3.24 -3.27
CA TYR A 33 0.54 2.88 -4.56
C TYR A 33 0.49 4.09 -5.51
N SER A 34 1.62 4.39 -6.15
CA SER A 34 1.75 5.43 -7.18
C SER A 34 1.92 4.77 -8.54
N VAL A 35 0.85 4.76 -9.32
CA VAL A 35 0.85 4.28 -10.71
C VAL A 35 1.90 5.01 -11.58
N PRO A 36 2.07 6.35 -11.52
CA PRO A 36 3.05 7.05 -12.35
C PRO A 36 4.52 6.72 -12.02
N ASP A 37 4.84 6.37 -10.77
CA ASP A 37 6.21 6.09 -10.33
C ASP A 37 6.58 4.60 -10.37
N ASP A 38 5.57 3.76 -10.61
CA ASP A 38 5.54 2.32 -10.32
C ASP A 38 6.18 2.01 -8.95
N ALA A 39 5.54 2.48 -7.88
CA ALA A 39 6.08 2.32 -6.54
C ALA A 39 5.05 2.37 -5.41
N TRP A 40 5.34 1.63 -4.35
CA TRP A 40 4.70 1.79 -3.05
C TRP A 40 5.39 2.88 -2.24
N TYR A 41 4.59 3.82 -1.77
CA TYR A 41 4.98 4.84 -0.79
C TYR A 41 4.48 4.41 0.59
N LEU A 42 5.41 4.13 1.50
CA LEU A 42 5.14 3.88 2.90
C LEU A 42 5.57 5.11 3.72
N GLY A 43 4.66 5.66 4.51
CA GLY A 43 4.92 6.84 5.33
C GLY A 43 4.82 6.53 6.82
N LEU A 44 5.87 6.78 7.60
CA LEU A 44 5.73 6.90 9.05
C LEU A 44 5.21 8.31 9.34
N VAL A 45 3.95 8.43 9.78
CA VAL A 45 3.29 9.74 9.99
C VAL A 45 3.01 9.99 11.46
N LEU A 46 3.16 11.24 11.91
CA LEU A 46 2.74 11.68 13.23
C LEU A 46 1.22 11.94 13.23
N VAL A 47 0.46 11.12 13.96
CA VAL A 47 -1.03 11.13 13.94
C VAL A 47 -1.60 12.51 14.30
N ARG A 48 -1.04 13.17 15.33
CA ARG A 48 -1.55 14.44 15.89
C ARG A 48 -1.69 15.58 14.87
N ASN A 49 -0.86 15.61 13.82
CA ASN A 49 -0.85 16.67 12.81
C ASN A 49 -0.66 16.15 11.37
N GLN A 50 -0.78 14.84 11.16
CA GLN A 50 -0.55 14.16 9.88
C GLN A 50 0.81 14.47 9.22
N ARG A 51 1.82 14.85 10.01
CA ARG A 51 3.16 15.14 9.48
C ARG A 51 3.91 13.84 9.20
N THR A 52 4.27 13.62 7.94
CA THR A 52 5.24 12.57 7.57
C THR A 52 6.59 12.81 8.23
N LEU A 53 7.13 11.78 8.87
CA LEU A 53 8.43 11.73 9.54
C LEU A 53 9.47 11.01 8.68
N VAL A 54 9.04 9.92 8.04
CA VAL A 54 9.85 9.11 7.12
C VAL A 54 8.98 8.73 5.93
N THR A 55 9.54 8.74 4.73
CA THR A 55 8.94 8.16 3.53
C THR A 55 9.88 7.08 3.00
N THR A 56 9.34 5.91 2.72
CA THR A 56 10.03 4.86 1.96
C THR A 56 9.33 4.67 0.63
N VAL A 57 10.11 4.64 -0.45
CA VAL A 57 9.64 4.32 -1.80
C VAL A 57 10.17 2.94 -2.16
N VAL A 58 9.27 2.00 -2.46
CA VAL A 58 9.57 0.63 -2.89
C VAL A 58 9.15 0.49 -4.35
N PRO A 59 10.09 0.47 -5.32
CA PRO A 59 9.81 0.21 -6.73
C PRO A 59 9.20 -1.17 -6.91
N ASP A 60 8.13 -1.29 -7.69
CA ASP A 60 7.33 -2.52 -7.70
C ASP A 60 7.75 -3.52 -8.79
N GLU A 61 7.54 -3.17 -10.06
CA GLU A 61 7.75 -4.06 -11.22
C GLU A 61 9.23 -4.21 -11.59
N ASP A 62 10.09 -3.27 -11.18
CA ASP A 62 11.53 -3.34 -11.39
C ASP A 62 12.24 -3.93 -10.15
N PRO A 63 12.72 -5.20 -10.21
CA PRO A 63 13.40 -5.81 -9.10
C PRO A 63 14.81 -5.24 -8.84
N ALA A 64 15.42 -4.55 -9.81
CA ALA A 64 16.77 -3.99 -9.73
C ALA A 64 16.81 -2.53 -9.25
N ARG A 65 15.68 -1.79 -9.31
CA ARG A 65 15.57 -0.47 -8.65
C ARG A 65 15.59 -0.65 -7.13
N GLU A 66 16.55 0.00 -6.48
CA GLU A 66 16.70 -0.04 -5.02
C GLU A 66 15.58 0.75 -4.30
N PRO A 67 15.01 0.21 -3.20
CA PRO A 67 14.14 0.97 -2.31
C PRO A 67 14.90 2.15 -1.66
N THR A 68 14.22 3.28 -1.48
CA THR A 68 14.82 4.50 -0.91
C THR A 68 14.09 4.96 0.35
N VAL A 69 14.81 5.57 1.30
CA VAL A 69 14.25 6.06 2.56
C VAL A 69 14.65 7.53 2.75
N GLY A 70 13.66 8.42 2.83
CA GLY A 70 13.81 9.85 3.07
C GLY A 70 13.28 10.25 4.45
N PHE A 71 14.03 11.11 5.15
CA PHE A 71 13.69 11.59 6.50
C PHE A 71 13.25 13.06 6.47
N HIS A 72 12.17 13.39 7.19
CA HIS A 72 11.48 14.67 7.07
C HIS A 72 11.62 15.57 8.30
N GLY A 73 12.50 16.55 8.17
CA GLY A 73 12.77 17.58 9.19
C GLY A 73 14.12 17.42 9.87
N ARG A 74 14.54 18.45 10.60
CA ARG A 74 15.84 18.49 11.27
C ARG A 74 15.78 17.83 12.64
N HIS A 75 16.81 17.02 12.96
CA HIS A 75 17.07 16.43 14.28
C HIS A 75 15.81 15.78 14.89
N LEU A 76 15.25 14.80 14.18
CA LEU A 76 14.07 14.07 14.61
C LEU A 76 14.46 12.77 15.31
N ASP A 77 14.26 12.70 16.62
CA ASP A 77 14.42 11.46 17.39
C ASP A 77 13.21 10.54 17.19
N ILE A 78 13.39 9.48 16.40
CA ILE A 78 12.40 8.40 16.28
C ILE A 78 12.84 7.26 17.23
N PRO A 79 11.98 6.80 18.16
CA PRO A 79 12.31 5.65 19.01
C PRO A 79 12.68 4.41 18.19
N TYR A 80 13.72 3.70 18.60
CA TYR A 80 14.23 2.53 17.88
C TYR A 80 13.13 1.50 17.54
N GLU A 81 12.26 1.17 18.48
CA GLU A 81 11.17 0.21 18.26
C GLU A 81 10.14 0.68 17.22
N VAL A 82 9.90 2.00 17.12
CA VAL A 82 9.02 2.58 16.09
C VAL A 82 9.68 2.50 14.72
N MET A 83 10.98 2.84 14.63
CA MET A 83 11.73 2.71 13.39
C MET A 83 11.82 1.24 12.94
N ARG A 84 12.13 0.32 13.86
CA ARG A 84 12.21 -1.12 13.60
C ARG A 84 10.88 -1.65 13.07
N TRP A 85 9.76 -1.32 13.73
CA TRP A 85 8.42 -1.70 13.27
C TRP A 85 8.07 -1.14 11.88
N PHE A 86 8.41 0.12 11.61
CA PHE A 86 8.23 0.71 10.28
C PHE A 86 9.08 -0.02 9.22
N MET A 87 10.34 -0.30 9.53
CA MET A 87 11.25 -1.02 8.63
C MET A 87 10.86 -2.50 8.45
N ASP A 88 10.24 -3.13 9.45
CA ASP A 88 9.65 -4.48 9.34
C ASP A 88 8.51 -4.48 8.32
N ARG A 89 7.65 -3.44 8.30
CA ARG A 89 6.60 -3.25 7.29
C ARG A 89 7.18 -2.97 5.89
N VAL A 90 8.17 -2.09 5.78
CA VAL A 90 8.91 -1.83 4.54
C VAL A 90 9.52 -3.12 4.00
N GLY A 91 10.17 -3.92 4.84
CA GLY A 91 10.75 -5.20 4.46
C GLY A 91 9.72 -6.23 3.99
N LYS A 92 8.50 -6.22 4.55
CA LYS A 92 7.38 -7.01 4.00
C LYS A 92 7.02 -6.56 2.60
N GLU A 93 6.90 -5.25 2.35
CA GLU A 93 6.53 -4.74 1.02
C GLU A 93 7.60 -5.05 -0.03
N ILE A 94 8.89 -4.83 0.28
CA ILE A 94 10.01 -5.20 -0.60
C ILE A 94 9.95 -6.68 -0.97
N ARG A 95 9.75 -7.58 0.02
CA ARG A 95 9.62 -9.02 -0.26
C ARG A 95 8.42 -9.33 -1.15
N THR A 96 7.27 -8.67 -0.93
CA THR A 96 6.08 -8.86 -1.78
C THR A 96 6.35 -8.42 -3.22
N SER A 97 6.81 -7.18 -3.43
CA SER A 97 7.17 -6.64 -4.75
C SER A 97 8.19 -7.50 -5.50
N ARG A 98 9.26 -7.94 -4.82
CA ARG A 98 10.29 -8.78 -5.45
C ARG A 98 9.82 -10.21 -5.73
N ALA A 99 8.96 -10.80 -4.88
CA ALA A 99 8.49 -12.17 -5.04
C ALA A 99 7.50 -12.33 -6.19
N TRP A 100 6.59 -11.36 -6.42
CA TRP A 100 5.58 -11.51 -7.46
C TRP A 100 6.17 -11.43 -8.88
N MET A 101 7.21 -10.62 -9.07
CA MET A 101 7.98 -10.54 -10.31
C MET A 101 8.77 -11.81 -10.66
N GLN A 102 8.90 -12.77 -9.72
CA GLN A 102 9.53 -14.08 -9.96
C GLN A 102 8.52 -15.18 -10.31
N LEU A 103 7.23 -14.85 -10.43
CA LEU A 103 6.18 -15.79 -10.81
C LEU A 103 6.16 -16.01 -12.33
N ARG A 104 5.38 -17.01 -12.76
CA ARG A 104 5.12 -17.27 -14.18
C ARG A 104 4.43 -16.04 -14.84
N PRO A 105 4.73 -15.70 -16.10
CA PRO A 105 4.24 -14.47 -16.75
C PRO A 105 2.73 -14.25 -16.65
N GLU A 106 1.92 -15.29 -16.80
CA GLU A 106 0.46 -15.20 -16.71
C GLU A 106 -0.05 -14.80 -15.32
N ARG A 107 0.73 -15.05 -14.25
CA ARG A 107 0.44 -14.55 -12.90
C ARG A 107 0.90 -13.11 -12.72
N VAL A 108 2.07 -12.77 -13.28
CA VAL A 108 2.63 -11.41 -13.29
C VAL A 108 1.64 -10.46 -13.96
N GLU A 109 1.13 -10.77 -15.15
CA GLU A 109 0.14 -9.98 -15.88
C GLU A 109 -1.15 -9.72 -15.06
N VAL A 110 -1.65 -10.74 -14.36
CA VAL A 110 -2.85 -10.62 -13.51
C VAL A 110 -2.58 -9.74 -12.28
N ILE A 111 -1.43 -9.92 -11.61
CA ILE A 111 -1.06 -9.13 -10.42
C ILE A 111 -0.82 -7.66 -10.81
N HIS A 112 -0.09 -7.42 -11.90
CA HIS A 112 0.08 -6.11 -12.52
C HIS A 112 -1.27 -5.43 -12.76
N ARG A 113 -2.18 -6.08 -13.51
CA ARG A 113 -3.52 -5.53 -13.79
C ARG A 113 -4.26 -5.16 -12.51
N LEU A 114 -4.29 -6.03 -11.50
CA LEU A 114 -4.99 -5.77 -10.24
C LEU A 114 -4.36 -4.60 -9.47
N ARG A 115 -3.03 -4.47 -9.47
CA ARG A 115 -2.33 -3.35 -8.82
C ARG A 115 -2.59 -2.03 -9.54
N GLN A 116 -2.64 -2.03 -10.87
CA GLN A 116 -3.01 -0.85 -11.67
C GLN A 116 -4.49 -0.46 -11.49
N GLU A 117 -5.44 -1.40 -11.58
CA GLU A 117 -6.89 -1.15 -11.49
C GLU A 117 -7.38 -0.79 -10.08
N HIS A 118 -6.72 -1.30 -9.04
CA HIS A 118 -7.16 -1.16 -7.65
C HIS A 118 -6.14 -0.47 -6.74
N GLN A 119 -4.99 -0.03 -7.27
CA GLN A 119 -3.94 0.63 -6.49
C GLN A 119 -3.50 -0.22 -5.27
N GLY A 120 -3.49 -1.55 -5.49
CA GLY A 120 -3.27 -2.59 -4.49
C GLY A 120 -4.21 -2.54 -3.27
N ALA A 121 -5.43 -2.02 -3.42
CA ALA A 121 -6.48 -2.02 -2.39
C ALA A 121 -7.88 -2.22 -3.00
N VAL A 122 -8.53 -3.34 -2.66
CA VAL A 122 -9.92 -3.63 -3.07
C VAL A 122 -10.86 -3.43 -1.89
N ALA A 123 -11.98 -2.72 -2.10
CA ALA A 123 -13.04 -2.57 -1.10
C ALA A 123 -13.93 -3.83 -1.05
N ASP A 124 -14.43 -4.18 0.14
CA ASP A 124 -15.12 -5.46 0.39
C ASP A 124 -16.30 -5.71 -0.55
N LYS A 125 -17.10 -4.67 -0.83
CA LYS A 125 -18.21 -4.71 -1.79
C LYS A 125 -17.79 -5.06 -3.23
N ASN A 126 -16.54 -4.79 -3.62
CA ASN A 126 -15.97 -5.10 -4.93
C ASN A 126 -15.22 -6.44 -4.91
N PHE A 127 -14.78 -6.91 -3.73
CA PHE A 127 -13.94 -8.11 -3.60
C PHE A 127 -14.56 -9.39 -4.22
N PRO A 128 -15.87 -9.69 -4.11
CA PRO A 128 -16.47 -10.84 -4.78
C PRO A 128 -16.31 -10.83 -6.30
N GLN A 129 -16.40 -9.66 -6.93
CA GLN A 129 -16.22 -9.49 -8.38
C GLN A 129 -14.75 -9.70 -8.77
N VAL A 130 -13.82 -9.10 -8.03
CA VAL A 130 -12.38 -9.26 -8.25
C VAL A 130 -11.94 -10.71 -8.04
N LEU A 131 -12.44 -11.38 -7.00
CA LEU A 131 -12.20 -12.79 -6.74
C LEU A 131 -12.68 -13.69 -7.90
N ALA A 132 -13.84 -13.37 -8.49
CA ALA A 132 -14.35 -14.09 -9.66
C ALA A 132 -13.46 -13.88 -10.90
N GLN A 133 -13.00 -12.65 -11.14
CA GLN A 133 -12.06 -12.33 -12.24
C GLN A 133 -10.71 -13.05 -12.08
N VAL A 134 -10.17 -13.13 -10.86
CA VAL A 134 -8.92 -13.85 -10.59
C VAL A 134 -9.11 -15.36 -10.79
N ARG A 135 -10.21 -15.94 -10.31
CA ARG A 135 -10.55 -17.36 -10.53
C ARG A 135 -10.76 -17.73 -12.00
N ALA A 136 -11.14 -16.77 -12.84
CA ALA A 136 -11.25 -16.97 -14.29
C ALA A 136 -9.90 -16.85 -15.02
N ALA A 137 -8.92 -16.16 -14.43
CA ALA A 137 -7.63 -15.86 -15.06
C ALA A 137 -6.49 -16.79 -14.65
N VAL A 138 -6.52 -17.40 -13.47
CA VAL A 138 -5.47 -18.32 -12.98
C VAL A 138 -6.05 -19.61 -12.40
N SER A 139 -5.21 -20.64 -12.28
CA SER A 139 -5.54 -21.89 -11.57
C SER A 139 -6.07 -21.62 -10.17
N GLY A 140 -7.04 -22.40 -9.70
CA GLY A 140 -7.57 -22.31 -8.34
C GLY A 140 -6.51 -22.41 -7.23
N THR A 141 -5.41 -23.13 -7.49
CA THR A 141 -4.23 -23.23 -6.62
C THR A 141 -3.46 -21.91 -6.48
N ASP A 142 -3.54 -21.06 -7.49
CA ASP A 142 -2.73 -19.85 -7.64
C ASP A 142 -3.45 -18.61 -7.10
N VAL A 143 -4.79 -18.66 -7.02
CA VAL A 143 -5.66 -17.57 -6.54
C VAL A 143 -5.18 -16.99 -5.20
N PRO A 144 -4.84 -17.77 -4.15
CA PRO A 144 -4.39 -17.19 -2.88
C PRO A 144 -3.10 -16.39 -3.01
N ALA A 145 -2.12 -16.91 -3.78
CA ALA A 145 -0.84 -16.25 -3.99
C ALA A 145 -0.99 -14.96 -4.81
N VAL A 146 -1.85 -14.98 -5.85
CA VAL A 146 -2.18 -13.80 -6.66
C VAL A 146 -2.87 -12.72 -5.83
N LEU A 147 -3.80 -13.08 -4.95
CA LEU A 147 -4.50 -12.11 -4.09
C LEU A 147 -3.58 -11.52 -3.01
N VAL A 148 -2.72 -12.33 -2.38
CA VAL A 148 -1.72 -11.83 -1.41
C VAL A 148 -0.72 -10.90 -2.10
N ALA A 149 -0.24 -11.28 -3.29
CA ALA A 149 0.63 -10.41 -4.09
C ALA A 149 -0.07 -9.12 -4.52
N ALA A 150 -1.34 -9.15 -4.94
CA ALA A 150 -2.04 -7.95 -5.40
C ALA A 150 -2.45 -6.99 -4.26
N PHE A 151 -2.80 -7.50 -3.07
CA PHE A 151 -3.50 -6.72 -2.04
C PHE A 151 -2.90 -6.77 -0.62
N GLY A 152 -1.89 -7.62 -0.39
CA GLY A 152 -1.27 -7.88 0.91
C GLY A 152 -2.07 -8.82 1.82
N GLU A 153 -1.43 -9.30 2.89
CA GLU A 153 -2.03 -10.29 3.82
C GLU A 153 -3.09 -9.68 4.76
N SER A 154 -2.90 -8.43 5.19
CA SER A 154 -3.64 -7.84 6.34
C SER A 154 -5.07 -7.35 6.04
N ARG A 155 -5.58 -7.48 4.80
CA ARG A 155 -6.91 -6.95 4.42
C ARG A 155 -8.05 -8.00 4.39
N ARG A 156 -7.96 -9.04 5.22
CA ARG A 156 -9.15 -9.79 5.66
C ARG A 156 -9.65 -9.22 6.99
N GLN A 157 -10.42 -8.13 6.93
CA GLN A 157 -11.37 -7.83 7.99
C GLN A 157 -12.74 -8.34 7.54
N TYR A 158 -13.41 -9.04 8.46
CA TYR A 158 -14.62 -9.85 8.21
C TYR A 158 -15.90 -9.03 8.39
#